data_AF-W0Z9H8-F1
#
_entry.id   AF-W0Z9H8-F1
#
_cell.length_a   1.000
_cell.length_b   1.000
_cell.length_c   1.000
_cell.angle_alpha   90.00
_cell.angle_beta   90.00
_cell.angle_gamma   90.00
#
_symmetry.space_group_name_H-M   'P 1'
#
loop_
_entity.id
_entity.type
_entity.pdbx_description
1 polymer ?
#
loop_
_entity_poly.entity_id
_entity_poly.type
_entity_poly.pdbx_seq_one_letter_code
_entity_poly.pdbx_strand_id
1 'polypeptide(L)' 'MEIACGGGTGRTGTALAILARYDGVPADDAVAWVRAAYRRNAVETPWQRKFVREAQLPL' A
#
# COMPACT_ATOMS: atom_id res chain seq x y z
N MET A 1 -14.44 -8.10 -2.83
CA MET A 1 -13.24 -7.99 -3.70
C MET A 1 -12.09 -8.67 -3.00
N GLU A 2 -11.33 -9.48 -3.73
CA GLU A 2 -10.16 -10.19 -3.18
C GLU A 2 -8.91 -9.72 -3.90
N ILE A 3 -7.86 -9.38 -3.14
CA ILE A 3 -6.57 -8.91 -3.68
C ILE A 3 -5.47 -9.73 -3.01
N ALA A 4 -4.84 -10.62 -3.78
CA ALA A 4 -3.74 -11.43 -3.30
C ALA A 4 -2.67 -11.61 -4.38
N CYS A 5 -1.41 -11.58 -3.94
CA CYS A 5 -0.28 -12.11 -4.68
C CYS A 5 0.21 -13.38 -3.98
N GLY A 6 1.07 -14.18 -4.62
CA GLY A 6 1.50 -15.48 -4.07
C GLY A 6 2.07 -15.44 -2.64
N GLY A 7 2.67 -14.32 -2.20
CA GLY A 7 3.18 -14.16 -0.83
C GLY A 7 2.33 -13.27 0.08
N GLY A 8 1.25 -12.68 -0.42
CA GLY A 8 0.34 -11.83 0.37
C GLY A 8 1.01 -10.62 1.07
N THR A 9 2.20 -10.17 0.66
CA THR A 9 2.96 -9.17 1.44
C THR A 9 3.33 -7.93 0.61
N GLY A 10 4.16 -8.07 -0.42
CA GLY A 10 4.62 -6.93 -1.23
C GLY A 10 3.52 -6.35 -2.10
N ARG A 11 3.13 -7.06 -3.17
CA ARG A 11 2.12 -6.56 -4.13
C ARG A 11 0.75 -6.39 -3.49
N THR A 12 0.33 -7.32 -2.63
CA THR A 12 -0.92 -7.17 -1.86
C THR A 12 -0.87 -5.93 -0.97
N GLY A 13 0.18 -5.77 -0.16
CA GLY A 13 0.32 -4.58 0.69
C GLY A 13 0.42 -3.28 -0.11
N THR A 14 1.05 -3.31 -1.28
CA THR A 14 1.14 -2.16 -2.20
C THR A 14 -0.24 -1.76 -2.70
N ALA A 15 -1.04 -2.72 -3.16
CA ALA A 15 -2.41 -2.47 -3.62
C ALA A 15 -3.31 -1.96 -2.48
N LEU A 16 -3.21 -2.56 -1.29
CA LEU A 16 -3.96 -2.11 -0.12
C LEU A 16 -3.55 -0.69 0.33
N ALA A 17 -2.27 -0.32 0.22
CA ALA A 17 -1.82 1.04 0.51
C ALA A 17 -2.37 2.07 -0.50
N ILE A 18 -2.48 1.71 -1.78
CA ILE A 18 -3.13 2.56 -2.79
C ILE A 18 -4.62 2.73 -2.48
N LEU A 19 -5.31 1.65 -2.07
CA LEU A 19 -6.71 1.76 -1.66
C LEU A 19 -6.89 2.62 -0.41
N ALA A 20 -5.97 2.53 0.56
CA ALA A 20 -5.97 3.43 1.72
C ALA A 20 -5.83 4.90 1.31
N ARG A 21 -4.98 5.19 0.31
CA ARG A 21 -4.88 6.56 -0.24
C ARG A 21 -6.18 7.02 -0.92
N TYR A 22 -6.84 6.13 -1.67
CA TYR A 22 -8.17 6.41 -2.23
C TYR A 22 -9.21 6.72 -1.14
N ASP A 23 -9.06 6.12 0.04
CA ASP A 23 -9.91 6.35 1.21
C ASP A 23 -9.47 7.58 2.05
N GLY A 24 -8.53 8.38 1.53
CA GLY A 24 -8.10 9.64 2.14
C GLY A 24 -6.85 9.57 3.02
N VAL A 25 -6.18 8.41 3.13
CA VAL A 25 -4.90 8.34 3.85
C VAL A 25 -3.81 9.10 3.05
N PRO A 26 -3.07 10.05 3.67
CA PRO A 26 -2.00 10.77 2.98
C PRO A 26 -0.95 9.84 2.38
N ALA A 27 -0.37 10.24 1.24
CA ALA A 27 0.60 9.42 0.51
C ALA A 27 1.83 9.01 1.36
N ASP A 28 2.29 9.92 2.23
CA ASP A 28 3.43 9.69 3.10
C ASP A 28 3.10 8.73 4.26
N ASP A 29 1.82 8.59 4.62
CA ASP A 29 1.35 7.75 5.73
C ASP A 29 0.85 6.37 5.28
N ALA A 30 0.51 6.20 4.00
CA ALA A 30 -0.15 5.02 3.48
C ALA A 30 0.59 3.69 3.76
N VAL A 31 1.93 3.70 3.72
CA VAL A 31 2.74 2.51 4.03
C VAL A 31 2.71 2.19 5.53
N ALA A 32 2.77 3.22 6.39
CA ALA A 32 2.68 3.02 7.83
C ALA A 32 1.29 2.49 8.20
N TRP A 33 0.25 3.07 7.59
CA TRP A 33 -1.14 2.66 7.78
C TRP A 33 -1.35 1.18 7.40
N VAL A 34 -0.96 0.77 6.19
CA VAL A 34 -1.18 -0.63 5.75
C VAL A 34 -0.39 -1.63 6.59
N ARG A 35 0.76 -1.22 7.14
CA ARG A 35 1.54 -2.10 8.03
C ARG A 35 0.90 -2.30 9.39
N ALA A 36 0.21 -1.28 9.89
CA ALA A 36 -0.58 -1.36 11.11
C ALA A 36 -1.89 -2.13 10.90
N ALA A 37 -2.59 -1.88 9.79
CA ALA A 37 -3.93 -2.40 9.53
C ALA A 37 -3.95 -3.81 8.91
N TYR A 38 -2.91 -4.21 8.18
CA TYR A 38 -2.89 -5.49 7.45
C TYR A 38 -1.75 -6.41 7.88
N ARG A 39 -0.50 -6.02 7.58
CA ARG A 39 0.66 -6.89 7.84
C ARG A 39 1.89 -6.02 8.04
N ARG A 40 2.60 -6.23 9.15
CA ARG A 40 3.78 -5.44 9.54
C ARG A 40 4.84 -5.30 8.43
N ASN A 41 4.99 -6.32 7.58
CA ASN A 41 5.97 -6.35 6.49
C ASN A 41 5.39 -5.98 5.12
N ALA A 42 4.15 -5.49 5.06
CA ALA A 42 3.54 -5.01 3.82
C ALA A 42 4.42 -3.94 3.13
N VAL A 43 4.39 -3.94 1.80
CA VAL A 43 5.24 -3.07 0.96
C VAL A 43 6.72 -3.37 1.21
N GLU A 44 7.19 -4.42 0.55
CA GLU A 44 8.47 -5.09 0.82
C GLU A 44 9.66 -4.29 0.26
N THR A 45 9.52 -3.71 -0.93
CA THR A 45 10.65 -3.10 -1.64
C THR A 45 10.63 -1.57 -1.60
N PRO A 46 11.80 -0.91 -1.69
CA PRO A 46 11.87 0.55 -1.81
C PRO A 46 11.08 1.09 -3.02
N TRP A 47 11.10 0.36 -4.14
CA TRP A 47 10.35 0.73 -5.34
C TRP A 47 8.84 0.66 -5.16
N GLN A 48 8.33 -0.31 -4.40
CA GLN A 48 6.90 -0.36 -4.04
C GLN A 48 6.51 0.84 -3.16
N ARG A 49 7.36 1.24 -2.20
CA ARG A 49 7.11 2.44 -1.37
C ARG A 49 7.09 3.71 -2.23
N LYS A 50 8.06 3.85 -3.12
CA LYS A 50 8.10 4.97 -4.08
C LYS A 50 6.84 5.01 -4.94
N PHE A 51 6.42 3.86 -5.47
CA PHE A 51 5.19 3.75 -6.24
C PHE A 51 3.96 4.16 -5.41
N VAL A 52 3.82 3.67 -4.18
CA VAL A 52 2.73 4.08 -3.27
C VAL A 52 2.73 5.59 -3.04
N ARG A 53 3.90 6.22 -2.93
CA ARG A 53 4.01 7.67 -2.68
C ARG A 53 3.68 8.51 -3.91
N GLU A 54 4.18 8.10 -5.07
CA GLU A 54 4.16 8.91 -6.30
C GLU A 54 3.00 8.58 -7.24
N ALA A 55 2.27 7.50 -6.99
CA ALA A 55 1.10 7.17 -7.80
C ALA A 55 0.14 8.36 -7.84
N GLN A 56 -0.17 8.79 -9.07
CA GLN A 56 -1.17 9.81 -9.33
C GLN A 56 -2.54 9.17 -9.11
N LEU A 57 -3.17 9.56 -8.01
CA LEU A 57 -4.53 9.16 -7.68
C LEU A 57 -5.41 10.40 -7.82
N PRO A 58 -6.56 10.31 -8.52
CA PRO A 58 -7.54 11.38 -8.47
C PRO A 58 -8.04 11.47 -7.02
N LEU A 59 -7.74 12.60 -6.37
CA LEU A 59 -8.39 12.97 -5.12
C LEU A 59 -9.84 13.36 -5.41
#